data_AF-A0A7K1NKE2-F1
#
_entry.id   AF-A0A7K1NKE2-F1
#
_cell.length_a   1.000
_cell.length_b   1.000
_cell.length_c   1.000
_cell.angle_alpha   90.00
_cell.angle_beta   90.00
_cell.angle_gamma   90.00
#
_symmetry.space_group_name_H-M   'P 1'
#
loop_
_entity.id
_entity.type
_entity.pdbx_description
1 polymer ?
#
loop_
_entity_poly.entity_id
_entity_poly.type
_entity_poly.pdbx_seq_one_letter_code
_entity_poly.pdbx_strand_id
1 'polypeptide(L)'
;MAGKFEAFVDSELFFRFRLLAPDGTVMAVSGPFEDKSALAAGISAVRECAGTGLVTDLCPAGAVTRPAPAAAPAPVPAKPQPDCEDQRVPARTHPFAIVQGSRRQANPPRWTTAAAR
;
A
#
# COMPACT_ATOMS: atom_id res chain seq x y z
N MET A 1 -11.22 5.83 6.17
CA MET A 1 -12.11 6.30 5.10
C MET A 1 -12.19 5.21 4.03
N ALA A 2 -13.36 4.95 3.44
CA ALA A 2 -13.53 3.88 2.44
C ALA A 2 -13.15 4.35 1.03
N GLY A 3 -12.74 3.42 0.15
CA GLY A 3 -12.59 3.70 -1.27
C GLY A 3 -13.92 4.02 -1.96
N LYS A 4 -13.86 4.57 -3.18
CA LYS A 4 -15.07 4.93 -3.97
C LYS A 4 -15.02 4.34 -5.38
N PHE A 5 -16.19 4.01 -5.91
CA PHE A 5 -16.36 3.59 -7.30
C PHE A 5 -16.72 4.80 -8.16
N GLU A 6 -16.09 4.93 -9.33
CA GLU A 6 -16.43 5.95 -10.34
C GLU A 6 -16.78 5.27 -11.65
N ALA A 7 -17.99 5.54 -12.15
CA ALA A 7 -18.47 5.08 -13.45
C ALA A 7 -18.05 6.08 -14.55
N PHE A 8 -17.61 5.57 -15.70
CA PHE A 8 -17.26 6.36 -16.87
C PHE A 8 -17.52 5.57 -18.16
N VAL A 9 -17.52 6.27 -19.30
CA VAL A 9 -17.54 5.65 -20.63
C VAL A 9 -16.15 5.80 -21.24
N ASP A 10 -15.62 4.74 -21.84
CA ASP A 10 -14.30 4.77 -22.49
C ASP A 10 -14.39 5.28 -23.94
N SER A 11 -13.25 5.29 -24.65
CA SER A 11 -13.18 5.70 -26.06
C SER A 11 -13.93 4.76 -27.00
N GLU A 12 -14.22 3.53 -26.58
CA GLU A 12 -14.95 2.52 -27.36
C GLU A 12 -16.45 2.54 -27.05
N LEU A 13 -16.93 3.54 -26.30
CA LEU A 13 -18.32 3.74 -25.89
C LEU A 13 -18.85 2.65 -24.94
N PHE A 14 -17.97 1.92 -24.25
CA PHE A 14 -18.38 0.97 -23.22
C PHE A 14 -18.42 1.62 -21.84
N PHE A 15 -19.35 1.16 -21.00
CA PHE A 15 -19.40 1.55 -19.60
C PHE A 15 -18.32 0.80 -18.81
N ARG A 16 -17.57 1.52 -17.98
CA ARG A 16 -16.58 0.97 -17.05
C ARG A 16 -16.69 1.62 -15.70
N PHE A 17 -16.12 0.98 -14.68
CA PHE A 17 -15.87 1.62 -13.41
C PHE A 17 -14.42 1.47 -12.98
N ARG A 18 -13.95 2.41 -12.17
CA ARG A 18 -12.70 2.28 -11.42
C ARG A 18 -12.97 2.33 -9.92
N LEU A 19 -12.18 1.60 -9.15
CA LEU A 19 -12.14 1.69 -7.69
C LEU A 19 -10.95 2.54 -7.29
N LEU A 20 -11.22 3.60 -6.52
CA LEU A 20 -10.21 4.51 -5.98
C LEU A 20 -10.03 4.29 -4.48
N ALA A 21 -8.79 4.36 -4.03
CA ALA A 21 -8.43 4.51 -2.63
C ALA A 21 -8.80 5.92 -2.11
N PRO A 22 -8.80 6.16 -0.78
CA PRO A 22 -9.15 7.46 -0.21
C PRO A 22 -8.25 8.62 -0.66
N ASP A 23 -7.02 8.32 -1.05
CA ASP A 23 -6.04 9.27 -1.62
C ASP A 23 -6.24 9.52 -3.12
N GLY A 24 -7.23 8.87 -3.75
CA GLY A 24 -7.51 8.96 -5.18
C GLY A 24 -6.70 7.99 -6.05
N THR A 25 -5.85 7.15 -5.46
CA THR A 25 -5.09 6.14 -6.19
C THR A 25 -6.02 5.10 -6.82
N VAL A 26 -5.83 4.78 -8.10
CA VAL A 26 -6.58 3.73 -8.79
C VAL A 26 -6.13 2.36 -8.29
N MET A 27 -7.06 1.60 -7.70
CA MET A 27 -6.80 0.25 -7.20
C MET A 27 -7.21 -0.84 -8.20
N ALA A 28 -8.31 -0.62 -8.92
CA ALA A 28 -8.83 -1.55 -9.92
C ALA A 28 -9.61 -0.82 -11.00
N VAL A 29 -9.63 -1.38 -12.21
CA VAL A 29 -10.45 -0.92 -13.34
C VAL A 29 -11.21 -2.11 -13.88
N SER A 30 -12.50 -1.95 -14.14
CA SER A 30 -13.34 -3.02 -14.67
C SER A 30 -13.07 -3.29 -16.16
N GLY A 31 -13.53 -4.46 -16.60
CA GLY A 31 -13.81 -4.69 -18.02
C GLY A 31 -14.96 -3.81 -18.54
N PRO A 32 -15.20 -3.84 -19.87
CA PRO A 32 -16.30 -3.12 -20.49
C PRO A 32 -17.66 -3.75 -20.16
N PHE A 33 -18.69 -2.91 -20.05
CA PHE A 33 -20.10 -3.28 -19.92
C PHE A 33 -20.92 -2.58 -21.01
N GLU A 34 -21.95 -3.25 -21.52
CA GLU A 34 -22.82 -2.73 -22.59
C GLU A 34 -23.78 -1.64 -22.09
N ASP A 35 -24.21 -1.72 -20.83
CA ASP A 35 -25.15 -0.78 -20.26
C ASP A 35 -24.89 -0.47 -18.77
N LYS A 36 -25.59 0.55 -18.25
CA LYS A 36 -25.44 1.01 -16.86
C LYS A 36 -25.99 0.01 -15.82
N SER A 37 -26.94 -0.84 -16.18
CA SER A 37 -27.48 -1.87 -15.29
C SER A 37 -26.45 -2.96 -15.07
N ALA A 38 -25.83 -3.44 -16.15
CA ALA A 38 -24.72 -4.39 -16.10
C ALA A 38 -23.53 -3.83 -15.30
N LEU A 39 -23.21 -2.55 -15.49
CA LEU A 39 -22.20 -1.86 -14.70
C LEU A 39 -22.52 -1.87 -13.19
N ALA A 40 -23.76 -1.55 -12.81
CA ALA A 40 -24.21 -1.53 -11.42
C ALA A 40 -24.18 -2.94 -10.80
N ALA A 41 -24.59 -3.96 -11.55
CA ALA A 41 -24.49 -5.35 -11.15
C ALA A 41 -23.03 -5.77 -10.91
N GLY A 42 -22.10 -5.36 -11.80
CA GLY A 42 -20.67 -5.57 -11.62
C GLY A 42 -20.11 -4.94 -10.35
N ILE A 43 -20.50 -3.70 -10.03
CA ILE A 43 -20.10 -3.04 -8.77
C ILE A 43 -20.64 -3.79 -7.55
N SER A 44 -21.89 -4.26 -7.60
CA SER A 44 -22.48 -5.06 -6.53
C SER A 44 -21.70 -6.35 -6.30
N ALA A 45 -21.37 -7.06 -7.38
CA ALA A 45 -20.57 -8.28 -7.31
C ALA A 45 -19.19 -8.01 -6.71
N VAL A 46 -18.50 -6.93 -7.10
CA VAL A 46 -17.21 -6.58 -6.50
C VAL A 46 -17.35 -6.28 -5.01
N ARG A 47 -18.40 -5.59 -4.56
CA ARG A 47 -18.62 -5.32 -3.13
C ARG A 47 -18.80 -6.60 -2.32
N GLU A 48 -19.53 -7.56 -2.86
CA GLU A 48 -19.75 -8.87 -2.23
C GLU A 48 -18.46 -9.70 -2.22
N CYS A 49 -17.82 -9.85 -3.37
CA CYS A 49 -16.62 -10.68 -3.52
C CYS A 49 -15.39 -10.08 -2.85
N ALA A 50 -15.17 -8.77 -2.90
CA ALA A 50 -13.96 -8.15 -2.33
C ALA A 50 -13.97 -8.10 -0.80
N GLY A 51 -15.15 -8.19 -0.16
CA GLY A 51 -15.26 -8.24 1.29
C GLY A 51 -14.71 -9.54 1.90
N THR A 52 -14.82 -10.66 1.18
CA THR A 52 -14.53 -12.02 1.70
C THR A 52 -13.70 -12.89 0.76
N GLY A 53 -13.31 -12.37 -0.40
CA GLY A 53 -12.65 -13.12 -1.46
C GLY A 53 -11.30 -13.69 -1.04
N LEU A 54 -11.04 -14.94 -1.44
CA LEU A 54 -9.76 -15.59 -1.25
C LEU A 54 -8.72 -15.09 -2.27
N VAL A 55 -7.45 -15.07 -1.86
CA VAL A 55 -6.33 -14.67 -2.71
C VAL A 55 -5.61 -15.91 -3.22
N THR A 56 -5.63 -16.11 -4.54
CA THR A 56 -4.89 -17.17 -5.22
C THR A 56 -3.69 -16.58 -5.93
N ASP A 57 -2.50 -17.11 -5.65
CA ASP A 57 -1.29 -16.71 -6.37
C ASP A 57 -1.23 -17.43 -7.73
N LEU A 58 -1.19 -16.65 -8.80
CA LEU A 58 -1.04 -17.10 -10.19
C LEU A 58 0.22 -16.49 -10.84
N CYS A 59 1.14 -15.93 -10.05
CA CYS A 59 2.40 -15.44 -10.57
C CYS A 59 3.20 -16.60 -11.19
N PRO A 60 3.80 -16.42 -12.39
CA PRO A 60 4.62 -17.46 -13.00
C PRO A 60 5.85 -17.76 -12.12
N ALA A 61 6.24 -19.03 -12.05
CA ALA A 61 7.44 -19.43 -11.33
C ALA A 61 8.67 -18.67 -11.88
N GLY A 62 9.37 -17.93 -11.01
CA GLY A 62 10.51 -17.08 -11.38
C GLY A 62 10.18 -15.60 -11.62
N ALA A 63 8.96 -15.14 -11.33
CA ALA A 63 8.66 -13.71 -11.28
C ALA A 63 9.63 -13.00 -10.31
N VAL A 64 10.50 -12.17 -10.87
CA VAL A 64 11.66 -11.56 -10.22
C VAL A 64 11.24 -10.80 -8.96
N THR A 65 11.76 -11.18 -7.80
CA THR A 65 11.78 -10.29 -6.65
C THR A 65 12.69 -9.12 -7.01
N ARG A 66 12.13 -7.91 -7.18
CA ARG A 66 12.95 -6.71 -7.35
C ARG A 66 13.89 -6.66 -6.13
N PRO A 67 15.23 -6.61 -6.32
CA PRO A 67 16.12 -6.44 -5.20
C PRO A 67 15.70 -5.19 -4.45
N ALA A 68 15.51 -5.30 -3.13
CA ALA A 68 15.28 -4.14 -2.29
C ALA A 68 16.36 -3.11 -2.61
N PRO A 69 16.03 -1.82 -2.83
CA PRO A 69 17.06 -0.81 -3.04
C PRO A 69 18.04 -0.92 -1.89
N ALA A 70 19.31 -1.20 -2.22
CA ALA A 70 20.38 -1.33 -1.24
C ALA A 70 20.27 -0.14 -0.31
N ALA A 71 20.10 -0.41 0.98
CA ALA A 71 19.98 0.61 2.00
C ALA A 71 21.04 1.67 1.73
N ALA A 72 20.61 2.91 1.48
CA ALA A 72 21.53 4.03 1.33
C ALA A 72 22.52 3.95 2.50
N PRO A 73 23.84 4.08 2.25
CA PRO A 73 24.82 3.97 3.31
C PRO A 73 24.39 4.87 4.47
N ALA A 74 24.30 4.29 5.66
CA ALA A 74 23.96 5.03 6.87
C ALA A 74 24.83 6.30 6.92
N PRO A 75 24.28 7.46 7.30
CA PRO A 75 25.08 8.66 7.46
C PRO A 75 26.22 8.32 8.40
N VAL A 76 27.45 8.45 7.89
CA VAL A 76 28.68 8.23 8.66
C VAL A 76 28.56 9.12 9.91
N PRO A 77 28.73 8.57 11.13
CA PRO A 77 28.75 9.42 12.31
C PRO A 77 29.88 10.43 12.11
N ALA A 78 29.51 11.71 12.05
CA ALA A 78 30.47 12.80 12.00
C ALA A 78 31.46 12.60 13.15
N LYS A 79 32.76 12.62 12.82
CA LYS A 79 33.82 12.59 13.83
C LYS A 79 33.52 13.66 14.88
N PRO A 80 33.68 13.37 16.19
CA PRO A 80 33.56 14.40 17.22
C PRO A 80 34.55 15.52 16.88
N GLN A 81 34.05 16.71 16.59
CA GLN A 81 34.90 17.88 16.47
C GLN A 81 35.48 18.17 17.86
N PRO A 82 36.79 18.42 17.97
CA PRO A 82 37.39 18.72 19.27
C PRO A 82 36.83 20.04 19.79
N ASP A 83 36.54 20.02 21.09
CA ASP A 83 36.00 21.10 21.90
C ASP A 83 36.59 22.48 21.53
N CYS A 84 35.70 23.44 21.30
CA CYS A 84 35.97 24.81 21.69
C CYS A 84 34.99 25.11 22.83
N GLU A 85 35.51 24.99 24.04
CA GLU A 85 34.93 25.49 25.28
C GLU A 85 34.48 26.94 25.07
N ASP A 86 33.20 27.23 25.23
CA ASP A 86 32.71 28.14 26.28
C ASP A 86 31.19 28.33 26.14
N GLN A 87 30.46 28.04 27.22
CA GLN A 87 29.51 28.97 27.85
C GLN A 87 28.36 28.20 28.56
N ARG A 88 28.54 28.14 29.88
CA ARG A 88 27.65 27.66 30.94
C ARG A 88 26.30 28.39 30.98
N VAL A 89 25.18 27.65 30.95
CA VAL A 89 23.94 27.99 31.70
C VAL A 89 23.17 26.71 32.08
N PRO A 90 22.75 26.48 33.34
CA PRO A 90 21.96 25.32 33.71
C PRO A 90 20.47 25.65 33.61
N ALA A 91 19.71 24.91 32.79
CA ALA A 91 18.25 24.98 32.82
C ALA A 91 17.60 23.62 32.54
N ARG A 92 17.10 23.03 33.63
CA ARG A 92 15.91 22.16 33.74
C ARG A 92 15.80 21.00 32.75
N THR A 93 16.27 19.84 33.22
CA THR A 93 15.98 18.50 32.68
C THR A 93 14.48 18.18 32.70
N HIS A 94 13.87 18.05 31.52
CA HIS A 94 12.69 17.21 31.32
C HIS A 94 13.13 15.91 30.62
N PRO A 95 12.93 14.72 31.19
CA PRO A 95 13.24 13.48 30.51
C PRO A 95 12.16 13.20 29.45
N PHE A 96 12.47 13.45 28.18
CA PHE A 96 11.71 12.81 27.09
C PHE A 96 12.19 11.36 26.99
N ALA A 97 11.39 10.44 27.54
CA ALA A 97 11.58 9.01 27.33
C ALA A 97 11.20 8.66 25.88
N ILE A 98 12.20 8.28 25.09
CA ILE A 98 11.97 7.66 23.77
C ILE A 98 11.46 6.23 24.03
N VAL A 99 10.14 6.05 23.96
CA VAL A 99 9.55 4.71 23.87
C VAL A 99 9.80 4.18 22.46
N GLN A 100 10.76 3.28 22.31
CA GLN A 100 10.85 2.40 21.15
C GLN A 100 9.74 1.36 21.25
N GLY A 101 8.55 1.72 20.78
CA GLY A 101 7.42 0.80 20.62
C GLY A 101 7.58 -0.02 19.36
N SER A 102 7.80 -1.32 19.50
CA SER A 102 7.92 -2.33 18.45
C SER A 102 6.87 -2.16 17.35
N ARG A 103 7.33 -2.02 16.10
CA ARG A 103 6.50 -2.11 14.90
C ARG A 103 5.87 -3.52 14.90
N ARG A 104 4.56 -3.62 15.20
CA ARG A 104 3.85 -4.91 15.16
C ARG A 104 4.04 -5.51 13.77
N GLN A 105 4.59 -6.72 13.73
CA GLN A 105 4.59 -7.56 12.54
C GLN A 105 3.15 -7.67 12.04
N ALA A 106 2.86 -7.07 10.90
CA ALA A 106 1.62 -7.35 10.18
C ALA A 106 1.66 -8.83 9.78
N ASN A 107 0.61 -9.56 10.13
CA ASN A 107 0.47 -10.97 9.79
C ASN A 107 0.60 -11.13 8.27
N PRO A 108 1.48 -12.01 7.75
CA PRO A 108 1.62 -12.17 6.31
C PRO A 108 0.29 -12.63 5.68
N PRO A 109 -0.08 -12.11 4.50
CA PRO A 109 -1.26 -12.59 3.79
C PRO A 109 -1.14 -14.10 3.54
N ARG A 110 -2.24 -14.83 3.80
CA ARG A 110 -2.31 -16.27 3.51
C ARG A 110 -2.52 -16.46 2.01
N TRP A 111 -1.41 -16.64 1.29
CA TRP A 111 -1.43 -17.02 -0.12
C TRP A 111 -1.76 -18.51 -0.24
N THR A 112 -2.74 -18.85 -1.07
CA THR A 112 -2.96 -20.23 -1.52
C THR A 112 -2.44 -20.38 -2.94
N THR A 113 -1.48 -21.27 -3.15
CA THR A 113 -0.96 -21.63 -4.47
C THR A 113 -1.96 -22.49 -5.22
N ALA A 114 -2.30 -22.15 -6.46
CA ALA A 114 -3.11 -23.03 -7.30
C ALA A 114 -2.32 -24.29 -7.70
N ALA A 115 -2.90 -25.48 -7.49
CA ALA A 115 -2.35 -26.71 -8.03
C ALA A 115 -2.55 -26.73 -9.56
N ALA A 116 -1.47 -26.95 -10.31
CA ALA A 116 -1.53 -27.09 -11.75
C ALA A 116 -2.48 -28.25 -12.14
N ARG A 117 -3.40 -27.97 -13.05
CA ARG A 117 -4.27 -28.97 -13.69
C ARG A 117 -3.65 -29.44 -14.99
#